data_AF-H3ZHZ2-F1
#
_entry.id   AF-H3ZHZ2-F1
#
_cell.length_a   1.000
_cell.length_b   1.000
_cell.length_c   1.000
_cell.angle_alpha   90.00
_cell.angle_beta   90.00
_cell.angle_gamma   90.00
#
_symmetry.space_group_name_H-M   'P 1'
#
loop_
_entity.id
_entity.type
_entity.pdbx_description
1 polymer ?
#
loop_
_entity_poly.entity_id
_entity_poly.type
_entity_poly.pdbx_seq_one_letter_code
_entity_poly.pdbx_strand_id
1 'polypeptide(L)'
;MVYAHQSAYDAALNLSTKQTDSSPFIEFMLDVILETLISATTTSTPQVTPQVKALLDVLTSANQPLSSGELQRQLGLKDRESFRLSYLQPALAAGVIEMTLPDKPNSRFQAYQLSTKA
;
A
#
# COMPACT_ATOMS: atom_id res chain seq x y z
N MET A 1 13.06 13.92 -13.97
CA MET A 1 13.10 12.47 -14.23
C MET A 1 12.42 12.11 -15.56
N VAL A 2 12.79 12.75 -16.68
CA VAL A 2 12.26 12.44 -18.03
C VAL A 2 13.39 12.07 -19.01
N TYR A 3 14.65 12.20 -18.59
CA TYR A 3 15.83 12.02 -19.46
C TYR A 3 16.52 10.65 -19.33
N ALA A 4 16.02 9.75 -18.46
CA ALA A 4 16.73 8.50 -18.15
C ALA A 4 16.73 7.47 -19.30
N HIS A 5 15.74 7.55 -20.20
CA HIS A 5 15.52 6.53 -21.23
C HIS A 5 15.76 7.01 -22.67
N GLN A 6 16.25 8.24 -22.87
CA GLN A 6 16.32 8.84 -24.21
C GLN A 6 17.28 8.07 -25.14
N SER A 7 18.44 7.64 -24.64
CA SER A 7 19.39 6.81 -25.41
C SER A 7 18.84 5.42 -25.74
N ALA A 8 18.09 4.81 -24.82
CA ALA A 8 17.49 3.48 -25.00
C ALA A 8 16.30 3.52 -25.97
N TYR A 9 15.50 4.59 -25.92
CA TYR A 9 14.43 4.86 -26.88
C TYR A 9 14.97 4.99 -28.31
N ASP A 10 16.01 5.81 -28.50
CA ASP A 10 16.65 5.98 -29.81
C ASP A 10 17.27 4.67 -30.33
N ALA A 11 17.82 3.84 -29.44
CA ALA A 11 18.36 2.52 -29.79
C ALA A 11 17.25 1.56 -30.24
N ALA A 12 16.12 1.50 -29.52
CA ALA A 12 14.98 0.64 -29.86
C ALA A 12 14.34 1.03 -31.21
N LEU A 13 14.24 2.33 -31.50
CA LEU A 13 13.73 2.84 -32.78
C LEU A 13 14.65 2.49 -33.95
N ASN A 14 15.97 2.65 -33.76
CA ASN A 14 16.97 2.30 -34.78
C ASN A 14 17.04 0.79 -35.05
N LEU A 15 16.95 -0.04 -34.00
CA LEU A 15 16.87 -1.50 -34.13
C LEU A 15 15.62 -1.92 -34.90
N SER A 16 14.47 -1.33 -34.57
CA SER A 16 13.21 -1.64 -35.23
C SER A 16 13.22 -1.25 -36.72
N THR A 17 13.80 -0.09 -37.03
CA THR A 17 13.98 0.37 -38.42
C THR A 17 14.94 -0.54 -39.19
N LYS A 18 16.04 -0.99 -38.55
CA LYS A 18 17.02 -1.90 -39.17
C LYS A 18 16.47 -3.30 -39.41
N GLN A 19 15.58 -3.78 -38.54
CA GLN A 19 14.98 -5.11 -38.63
C GLN A 19 13.67 -5.12 -39.44
N THR A 20 13.11 -3.95 -39.80
CA THR A 20 11.76 -3.82 -40.36
C THR A 20 10.71 -4.52 -39.48
N ASP A 21 10.95 -4.50 -38.16
CA ASP A 21 10.16 -5.18 -37.15
C ASP A 21 9.94 -4.22 -35.98
N SER A 22 8.70 -4.07 -35.53
CA SER A 22 8.35 -3.17 -34.42
C SER A 22 8.45 -3.84 -33.05
N SER A 23 8.74 -5.14 -33.00
CA SER A 23 8.84 -5.90 -31.75
C SER A 23 9.84 -5.29 -30.75
N PRO A 24 11.07 -4.88 -31.13
CA PRO A 24 12.04 -4.30 -30.18
C PRO A 24 11.58 -2.98 -29.56
N PHE A 25 10.81 -2.19 -30.31
CA PHE A 25 10.24 -0.95 -29.80
C PHE A 25 9.08 -1.20 -28.84
N ILE A 26 8.20 -2.15 -29.15
CA ILE A 26 7.05 -2.49 -28.30
C ILE A 26 7.53 -3.05 -26.95
N GLU A 27 8.51 -3.96 -26.94
CA GLU A 27 9.08 -4.51 -25.70
C GLU A 27 9.67 -3.41 -24.82
N PHE A 28 10.48 -2.52 -25.41
CA PHE A 28 11.05 -1.38 -24.68
C PHE A 28 9.98 -0.46 -24.08
N MET A 29 8.92 -0.15 -24.85
CA MET A 29 7.83 0.70 -24.36
C MET A 29 7.05 0.04 -23.23
N LEU A 30 6.82 -1.27 -23.28
CA LEU A 30 6.14 -2.01 -22.21
C LEU A 30 6.97 -2.00 -20.93
N ASP A 31 8.29 -2.17 -21.02
CA ASP A 31 9.19 -2.09 -19.87
C ASP A 31 9.19 -0.69 -19.22
N VAL A 32 9.25 0.38 -20.02
CA VAL A 32 9.19 1.76 -19.51
C VAL A 32 7.82 2.06 -18.89
N ILE A 33 6.72 1.58 -19.48
CA ILE A 33 5.37 1.73 -18.90
C ILE A 33 5.30 0.97 -17.57
N LEU A 34 5.82 -0.25 -17.50
CA LEU A 34 5.85 -1.02 -16.26
C LEU A 34 6.68 -0.33 -15.18
N GLU A 35 7.88 0.14 -15.51
CA GLU A 35 8.76 0.89 -14.61
C GLU A 35 8.10 2.18 -14.10
N THR A 36 7.45 2.93 -14.98
CA THR A 36 6.74 4.17 -14.59
C THR A 36 5.51 3.89 -13.74
N LEU A 37 4.77 2.81 -13.99
CA LEU A 37 3.66 2.37 -13.13
C LEU A 37 4.17 1.95 -11.74
N ILE A 38 5.26 1.18 -11.67
CA ILE A 38 5.88 0.78 -10.41
C ILE A 38 6.35 2.03 -9.65
N SER A 39 7.09 2.94 -10.31
CA SER A 39 7.53 4.18 -9.70
C SER A 39 6.35 5.07 -9.25
N ALA A 40 5.26 5.13 -10.01
CA ALA A 40 4.05 5.86 -9.62
C ALA A 40 3.40 5.25 -8.36
N THR A 41 3.34 3.92 -8.25
CA THR A 41 2.80 3.26 -7.04
C THR A 41 3.65 3.50 -5.79
N THR A 42 4.97 3.72 -5.92
CA THR A 42 5.83 4.05 -4.76
C THR A 42 5.65 5.46 -4.21
N THR A 43 4.92 6.35 -4.90
CA THR A 43 4.59 7.69 -4.39
C THR A 43 3.24 7.77 -3.67
N SER A 44 2.48 6.67 -3.67
CA SER A 44 1.46 6.45 -2.65
C SER A 44 2.12 5.83 -1.42
N THR A 45 3.08 6.51 -0.78
CA THR A 45 3.15 6.36 0.68
C THR A 45 1.76 6.75 1.17
N PRO A 46 0.91 5.84 1.67
CA PRO A 46 -0.27 6.29 2.39
C PRO A 46 0.31 7.23 3.44
N GLN A 47 -0.04 8.51 3.40
CA GLN A 47 0.41 9.44 4.42
C GLN A 47 -0.17 8.91 5.72
N VAL A 48 0.64 8.13 6.44
CA VAL A 48 0.24 7.44 7.65
C VAL A 48 -0.03 8.58 8.62
N THR A 49 -1.31 8.89 8.79
CA THR A 49 -1.71 9.98 9.65
C THR A 49 -1.20 9.70 11.06
N PRO A 50 -0.96 10.71 11.91
CA PRO A 50 -0.51 10.49 13.29
C PRO A 50 -1.38 9.47 14.05
N GLN A 51 -2.67 9.41 13.71
CA GLN A 51 -3.64 8.45 14.23
C GLN A 51 -3.31 7.01 13.83
N VAL A 52 -3.03 6.75 12.55
CA VAL A 52 -2.65 5.41 12.09
C VAL A 52 -1.31 4.99 12.70
N LYS A 53 -0.35 5.91 12.82
CA LYS A 53 0.93 5.61 13.48
C LYS A 53 0.73 5.19 14.94
N ALA A 54 -0.09 5.93 15.71
CA ALA A 54 -0.40 5.57 17.09
C ALA A 54 -1.08 4.18 17.21
N LEU A 55 -1.96 3.84 16.28
CA LEU A 55 -2.58 2.51 16.21
C LEU A 55 -1.53 1.40 15.98
N LEU A 56 -0.61 1.62 15.06
CA LEU A 56 0.47 0.68 14.75
C LEU A 56 1.42 0.50 15.94
N ASP A 57 1.77 1.58 16.64
CA ASP A 57 2.63 1.52 17.83
C ASP A 57 1.99 0.65 18.93
N VAL A 58 0.67 0.77 19.12
CA VAL A 58 -0.09 -0.07 20.05
C VAL A 58 -0.08 -1.54 19.64
N LEU A 59 -0.36 -1.85 18.38
CA LEU A 59 -0.35 -3.23 17.88
C LEU A 59 1.05 -3.86 17.96
N THR A 60 2.08 -3.08 17.64
CA THR A 60 3.48 -3.51 17.72
C THR A 60 3.89 -3.79 19.16
N SER A 61 3.47 -2.93 20.10
CA SER A 61 3.76 -3.10 21.53
C SER A 61 3.03 -4.29 22.15
N ALA A 62 1.82 -4.60 21.67
CA ALA A 62 1.03 -5.71 22.17
C ALA A 62 1.48 -7.08 21.65
N ASN A 63 2.13 -7.13 20.48
CA ASN A 63 2.61 -8.33 19.79
C ASN A 63 1.57 -9.46 19.66
N GLN A 64 0.28 -9.09 19.59
CA GLN A 64 -0.85 -10.01 19.45
C GLN A 64 -2.04 -9.29 18.80
N PRO A 65 -2.98 -10.02 18.16
CA PRO A 65 -4.19 -9.41 17.63
C PRO A 65 -5.05 -8.82 18.74
N LEU A 66 -5.51 -7.58 18.56
CA LEU A 66 -6.35 -6.88 19.52
C LEU A 66 -7.74 -6.62 18.94
N SER A 67 -8.76 -6.71 19.79
CA SER A 67 -10.12 -6.29 19.44
C SER A 67 -10.20 -4.77 19.26
N SER A 68 -11.22 -4.30 18.53
CA SER A 68 -11.50 -2.87 18.41
C SER A 68 -11.64 -2.17 19.76
N GLY A 69 -12.21 -2.84 20.77
CA GLY A 69 -12.39 -2.27 22.10
C GLY A 69 -11.09 -2.14 22.88
N GLU A 70 -10.18 -3.12 22.75
CA GLU A 70 -8.85 -3.06 23.37
C GLU A 70 -7.98 -1.98 22.73
N LEU A 71 -7.97 -1.89 21.40
CA LEU A 71 -7.26 -0.83 20.67
C LEU A 71 -7.75 0.56 21.09
N GLN A 72 -9.06 0.75 21.14
CA GLN A 72 -9.67 2.00 21.57
C GLN A 72 -9.26 2.36 23.02
N ARG A 73 -9.24 1.37 23.93
CA ARG A 73 -8.83 1.58 25.32
C ARG A 73 -7.35 1.91 25.45
N GLN A 74 -6.47 1.22 24.72
CA GLN A 74 -5.02 1.48 24.77
C GLN A 74 -4.66 2.85 24.20
N LEU A 75 -5.41 3.32 23.20
CA LEU A 75 -5.28 4.68 22.66
C LEU A 75 -5.93 5.76 23.54
N GLY A 76 -6.60 5.38 24.63
CA GLY A 76 -7.28 6.33 25.53
C GLY A 76 -8.50 7.03 24.91
N LEU A 77 -9.08 6.47 23.86
CA LEU A 77 -10.17 7.09 23.10
C LEU A 77 -11.53 6.72 23.69
N LYS A 78 -12.39 7.73 23.90
CA LYS A 78 -13.75 7.50 24.43
C LYS A 78 -14.78 7.27 23.32
N ASP A 79 -14.62 7.98 22.21
CA ASP A 79 -15.56 7.91 21.10
C ASP A 79 -15.19 6.78 20.12
N ARG A 80 -16.12 5.82 19.98
CA ARG A 80 -15.99 4.68 19.10
C ARG A 80 -16.09 5.07 17.62
N GLU A 81 -16.89 6.09 17.30
CA GLU A 81 -17.07 6.53 15.91
C GLU A 81 -15.81 7.24 15.41
N SER A 82 -15.28 8.18 16.18
CA SER A 82 -13.99 8.81 15.88
C SER A 82 -12.86 7.78 15.77
N PHE A 83 -12.77 6.80 16.69
CA PHE A 83 -11.79 5.72 16.58
C PHE A 83 -11.90 4.97 15.24
N ARG A 84 -13.13 4.57 14.86
CA ARG A 84 -13.36 3.82 13.62
C ARG A 84 -12.96 4.63 12.39
N LEU A 85 -13.41 5.88 12.30
CA LEU A 85 -13.23 6.75 11.13
C LEU A 85 -11.79 7.28 10.99
N SER A 86 -11.14 7.61 12.10
CA SER A 86 -9.83 8.28 12.08
C SER A 86 -8.64 7.35 12.28
N TYR A 87 -8.84 6.16 12.85
CA TYR A 87 -7.76 5.21 13.13
C TYR A 87 -7.93 3.92 12.34
N LEU A 88 -9.05 3.21 12.55
CA LEU A 88 -9.21 1.83 12.08
C LEU A 88 -9.42 1.75 10.55
N GLN A 89 -10.38 2.49 10.00
CA GLN A 89 -10.65 2.49 8.55
C GLN A 89 -9.46 2.98 7.72
N PRO A 90 -8.79 4.10 8.08
CA PRO A 90 -7.61 4.55 7.35
C PRO A 90 -6.48 3.52 7.38
N ALA A 91 -6.27 2.84 8.51
CA ALA A 91 -5.23 1.81 8.63
C ALA A 91 -5.54 0.56 7.80
N LEU A 92 -6.80 0.12 7.76
CA LEU A 92 -7.25 -0.98 6.90
C LEU A 92 -7.17 -0.61 5.41
N ALA A 93 -7.57 0.61 5.05
CA ALA A 93 -7.51 1.10 3.67
C ALA A 93 -6.06 1.25 3.17
N ALA A 94 -5.15 1.66 4.06
CA ALA A 94 -3.72 1.71 3.78
C ALA A 94 -3.06 0.32 3.75
N GLY A 95 -3.78 -0.75 4.13
CA GLY A 95 -3.27 -2.12 4.11
C GLY A 95 -2.17 -2.40 5.15
N VAL A 96 -1.96 -1.51 6.12
CA VAL A 96 -0.94 -1.65 7.18
C VAL A 96 -1.40 -2.54 8.33
N ILE A 97 -2.71 -2.75 8.44
CA ILE A 97 -3.33 -3.71 9.35
C ILE A 97 -4.36 -4.55 8.60
N GLU A 98 -4.70 -5.70 9.17
CA GLU A 98 -5.69 -6.62 8.61
C GLU A 98 -6.63 -7.19 9.68
N MET A 99 -7.73 -7.77 9.21
CA MET A 99 -8.76 -8.42 10.00
C MET A 99 -8.41 -9.89 10.20
N THR A 100 -8.50 -10.40 11.43
CA THR A 100 -8.27 -11.84 11.69
C THR A 100 -9.39 -12.73 11.15
N LEU A 101 -10.62 -12.20 11.06
CA LEU A 101 -11.80 -12.90 10.51
C LEU A 101 -12.44 -12.11 9.35
N PRO A 102 -11.82 -12.05 8.16
CA PRO A 102 -12.32 -11.26 7.04
C PRO A 102 -13.71 -11.70 6.56
N ASP A 103 -14.04 -12.99 6.63
CA ASP A 103 -15.35 -13.53 6.21
C ASP A 103 -16.50 -13.12 7.13
N LYS A 104 -16.20 -12.72 8.37
CA LYS A 104 -17.19 -12.38 9.40
C LYS A 104 -16.80 -11.06 10.08
N PRO A 105 -16.88 -9.92 9.37
CA PRO A 105 -16.35 -8.64 9.85
C PRO A 105 -17.07 -8.12 11.10
N ASN A 106 -18.34 -8.51 11.29
CA ASN A 106 -19.15 -8.15 12.46
C ASN A 106 -19.07 -9.19 13.60
N SER A 107 -18.14 -10.15 13.53
CA SER A 107 -17.95 -11.16 14.56
C SER A 107 -17.57 -10.52 15.89
N ARG A 108 -18.13 -11.03 16.99
CA ARG A 108 -17.70 -10.68 18.35
C ARG A 108 -16.23 -11.07 18.65
N PHE A 109 -15.68 -11.99 17.85
CA PHE A 109 -14.29 -12.45 17.95
C PHE A 109 -13.38 -11.76 16.93
N GLN A 110 -13.85 -10.69 16.28
CA GLN A 110 -13.06 -9.92 15.35
C GLN A 110 -11.91 -9.22 16.09
N ALA A 111 -10.69 -9.44 15.59
CA ALA A 111 -9.48 -8.73 16.02
C ALA A 111 -8.74 -8.15 14.82
N TYR A 112 -7.76 -7.31 15.11
CA TYR A 112 -6.92 -6.63 14.13
C TYR A 112 -5.45 -6.88 14.47
N GLN A 113 -4.65 -7.09 13.44
CA GLN A 113 -3.22 -7.35 13.54
C GLN A 113 -2.45 -6.57 12.46
N LEU A 114 -1.13 -6.45 12.63
CA LEU A 114 -0.26 -5.87 11.61
C LEU A 114 -0.32 -6.73 10.34
N SER A 115 -0.41 -6.07 9.19
CA SER A 115 -0.42 -6.74 7.89
C SER A 115 0.97 -7.29 7.57
N THR A 116 1.04 -8.55 7.14
CA THR A 116 2.29 -9.16 6.65
C THR A 116 2.59 -8.82 5.18
N LYS A 117 1.71 -8.09 4.50
CA LYS A 117 1.98 -7.53 3.17
C LYS A 117 2.72 -6.19 3.33
N ALA A 118 4.00 -6.27 3.65
CA ALA A 118 4.95 -5.16 3.53
C ALA A 118 5.95 -5.48 2.41
#